data_AF-A0A524HY05-F1
#
_entry.id   AF-A0A524HY05-F1
#
_cell.length_a   1.000
_cell.length_b   1.000
_cell.length_c   1.000
_cell.angle_alpha   90.00
_cell.angle_beta   90.00
_cell.angle_gamma   90.00
#
_symmetry.space_group_name_H-M   'P 1'
#
loop_
_entity.id
_entity.type
_entity.pdbx_description
1 polymer ?
#
loop_
_entity_poly.entity_id
_entity_poly.type
_entity_poly.pdbx_seq_one_letter_code
_entity_poly.pdbx_strand_id
1 'polypeptide(L)' 'MAEPHHSGKNQAPYPKDWETQAELRVLRAKPGEWEKLPTWRADMARKGWQLLRVHSDDTELVAIFGKTRRAPPLGDRKD' A
#
# COMPACT_ATOMS: atom_id res chain seq x y z
N MET A 1 8.81 -48.66 -13.33
CA MET A 1 9.49 -47.60 -12.55
C MET A 1 9.12 -46.29 -13.20
N ALA A 2 8.34 -45.45 -12.52
CA ALA A 2 8.08 -44.07 -12.94
C ALA A 2 8.07 -43.23 -11.67
N GLU A 3 8.96 -42.24 -11.63
CA GLU A 3 9.25 -41.37 -10.50
C GLU A 3 8.07 -40.45 -10.15
N PRO A 4 7.91 -40.06 -8.87
CA PRO A 4 6.87 -39.14 -8.44
C PRO A 4 7.26 -37.70 -8.79
N HIS A 5 6.42 -37.01 -9.58
CA HIS A 5 6.60 -35.58 -9.83
C HIS A 5 6.22 -34.75 -8.60
N HIS A 6 7.27 -34.22 -7.98
CA HIS A 6 7.37 -33.23 -6.92
C HIS A 6 6.14 -32.36 -6.61
N SER A 7 5.81 -32.37 -5.31
CA SER A 7 5.04 -31.39 -4.56
C SER A 7 5.31 -29.93 -4.94
N GLY A 8 4.23 -29.14 -4.95
CA GLY A 8 4.20 -27.82 -4.33
C GLY A 8 4.99 -26.71 -5.02
N LYS A 9 4.50 -26.21 -6.16
CA LYS A 9 4.85 -24.85 -6.59
C LYS A 9 3.79 -23.89 -6.04
N ASN A 10 4.12 -23.32 -4.89
CA ASN A 10 3.43 -22.20 -4.26
C ASN A 10 3.33 -21.04 -5.28
N GLN A 11 2.27 -21.02 -6.09
CA GLN A 11 1.93 -19.85 -6.90
C GLN A 11 1.44 -18.79 -5.92
N ALA A 12 2.35 -17.90 -5.51
CA ALA A 12 1.92 -16.67 -4.89
C ALA A 12 0.88 -16.03 -5.82
N PRO A 13 -0.30 -15.61 -5.33
CA PRO A 13 -1.42 -15.16 -6.16
C PRO A 13 -1.09 -13.92 -7.01
N TYR A 14 0.07 -13.31 -6.76
CA TYR A 14 0.52 -12.04 -7.29
C TYR A 14 2.02 -12.08 -7.61
N PRO A 15 2.49 -11.35 -8.66
CA PRO A 15 3.92 -11.27 -8.98
C PRO A 15 4.74 -10.73 -7.81
N LYS A 16 5.97 -11.24 -7.67
CA LYS A 16 6.91 -10.90 -6.59
C LYS A 16 7.18 -9.39 -6.48
N ASP A 17 7.17 -8.68 -7.60
CA ASP A 17 7.42 -7.24 -7.63
C ASP A 17 6.21 -6.39 -7.21
N TRP A 18 5.01 -6.97 -7.06
CA TRP A 18 3.80 -6.22 -6.68
C TRP A 18 3.93 -5.62 -5.26
N GLU A 19 4.62 -6.32 -4.34
CA GLU A 19 4.92 -5.80 -3.00
C GLU A 19 5.76 -4.50 -3.04
N THR A 20 6.43 -4.21 -4.17
CA THR A 20 7.28 -3.03 -4.34
C THR A 20 6.62 -1.88 -5.10
N GLN A 21 5.41 -2.06 -5.64
CA GLN A 21 4.75 -1.06 -6.50
C GLN A 21 4.09 0.07 -5.70
N ALA A 22 3.78 -0.17 -4.42
CA ALA A 22 3.08 0.79 -3.59
C ALA A 22 3.60 0.78 -2.16
N GLU A 23 3.56 1.95 -1.54
CA GLU A 23 3.84 2.15 -0.13
C GLU A 23 2.54 2.49 0.58
N LEU A 24 2.36 1.91 1.77
CA LEU A 24 1.26 2.23 2.66
C LEU A 24 1.81 2.87 3.94
N ARG A 25 1.06 3.83 4.47
CA ARG A 25 1.38 4.51 5.71
C ARG A 25 0.13 4.67 6.55
N VAL A 26 0.23 4.31 7.82
CA VAL A 26 -0.88 4.35 8.77
C VAL A 26 -0.56 5.39 9.84
N LEU A 27 -1.48 6.33 10.04
CA LEU A 27 -1.45 7.27 11.15
C LEU A 27 -2.59 6.94 12.10
N ARG A 28 -2.30 6.99 13.40
CA ARG A 28 -3.24 6.68 14.47
C ARG A 28 -3.35 7.87 15.41
N ALA A 29 -4.54 8.08 15.97
CA ALA A 29 -4.79 9.03 17.04
C ALA A 29 -5.81 8.46 18.02
N LYS A 30 -5.91 9.12 19.18
CA LYS A 30 -6.93 8.80 20.18
C LYS A 30 -8.33 9.06 19.61
N PRO A 31 -9.36 8.41 20.18
CA PRO A 31 -10.74 8.71 19.84
C PRO A 31 -11.02 10.20 20.10
N GLY A 32 -11.77 10.83 19.20
CA GLY A 32 -12.10 12.25 19.28
C GLY A 32 -11.10 13.21 18.63
N GLU A 33 -9.88 12.79 18.29
CA GLU A 33 -8.85 13.66 17.68
C GLU A 33 -9.01 13.82 16.15
N TRP A 34 -10.24 13.95 15.66
CA TRP A 34 -10.57 14.07 14.23
C TRP A 34 -9.96 15.31 13.57
N GLU A 35 -9.71 16.35 14.36
CA GLU A 35 -9.03 17.58 13.94
C GLU A 35 -7.60 17.35 13.42
N LYS A 36 -6.98 16.21 13.72
CA LYS A 36 -5.66 15.85 13.18
C LYS A 36 -5.73 15.40 11.72
N LEU A 37 -6.87 14.89 11.26
CA LEU A 37 -7.03 14.32 9.93
C LEU A 37 -6.79 15.34 8.80
N PRO A 38 -7.32 16.58 8.83
CA PRO A 38 -6.99 17.61 7.84
C PRO A 38 -5.50 17.90 7.76
N THR A 39 -4.82 17.99 8.91
CA THR A 39 -3.38 18.23 9.00
C THR A 39 -2.58 17.10 8.38
N TRP A 40 -2.94 15.85 8.70
CA TRP A 40 -2.32 14.67 8.09
C TRP A 40 -2.55 14.62 6.58
N ARG A 41 -3.78 14.88 6.13
CA ARG A 41 -4.11 14.91 4.70
C ARG A 41 -3.27 15.94 3.96
N ALA A 42 -3.10 17.14 4.53
CA ALA A 42 -2.28 18.18 3.93
C ALA A 42 -0.79 17.80 3.86
N ASP A 43 -0.22 17.26 4.95
CA ASP A 43 1.18 16.80 4.98
C ASP A 43 1.45 15.65 4.00
N MET A 44 0.54 14.67 3.97
CA MET A 44 0.62 13.50 3.07
C MET A 44 0.48 13.91 1.60
N ALA A 45 -0.51 14.75 1.29
CA ALA A 45 -0.72 15.25 -0.08
C ALA A 45 0.52 15.97 -0.61
N ARG A 46 1.17 16.81 0.20
CA ARG A 46 2.44 17.49 -0.17
C ARG A 46 3.56 16.50 -0.49
N LYS A 47 3.56 15.33 0.13
CA LYS A 47 4.54 14.25 -0.09
C LYS A 47 4.12 13.28 -1.20
N GLY A 48 3.03 13.56 -1.90
CA GLY A 48 2.48 12.73 -2.98
C GLY A 48 1.76 11.47 -2.48
N TRP A 49 1.34 11.45 -1.22
CA TRP A 49 0.53 10.37 -0.65
C TRP A 49 -0.95 10.72 -0.76
N GLN A 50 -1.78 9.71 -0.98
CA GLN A 50 -3.23 9.83 -1.07
C GLN A 50 -3.89 9.14 0.12
N LEU A 51 -4.90 9.79 0.72
CA LEU A 51 -5.72 9.17 1.76
C LEU A 51 -6.63 8.12 1.11
N LEU A 52 -6.46 6.86 1.50
CA LEU A 52 -7.21 5.72 0.94
C LEU A 52 -8.42 5.37 1.79
N ARG A 53 -8.25 5.37 3.12
CA ARG A 53 -9.30 5.00 4.07
C ARG A 53 -9.08 5.71 5.39
N VAL A 54 -10.19 6.10 6.00
CA VAL A 54 -10.23 6.48 7.41
C VAL A 54 -11.14 5.47 8.10
N HIS A 55 -10.67 4.93 9.21
CA HIS A 55 -11.44 4.11 10.12
C HIS A 55 -11.42 4.80 11.47
N SER A 56 -12.57 4.90 12.12
CA SER A 56 -12.65 5.40 13.48
C SER A 56 -13.59 4.50 14.25
N ASP A 57 -13.17 4.17 15.46
CA ASP A 57 -13.94 3.47 16.46
C ASP A 57 -13.88 4.26 17.78
N ASP A 58 -14.54 3.76 18.83
CA ASP A 58 -14.46 4.31 20.19
C ASP A 58 -13.04 4.26 20.77
N THR A 59 -12.17 3.42 20.19
CA THR A 59 -10.81 3.17 20.69
C THR A 59 -9.69 3.91 19.94
N GLU A 60 -9.85 4.18 18.64
CA GLU A 60 -8.86 4.91 17.85
C GLU A 60 -9.41 5.49 16.55
N LEU A 61 -8.74 6.55 16.07
CA LEU A 61 -8.86 7.05 14.71
C LEU A 61 -7.64 6.60 13.91
N VAL A 62 -7.87 5.92 12.78
CA VAL A 62 -6.85 5.36 11.89
C VAL A 62 -7.02 5.93 10.49
N ALA A 63 -5.97 6.58 9.97
CA ALA A 63 -5.91 7.07 8.60
C ALA A 63 -4.86 6.28 7.80
N ILE A 64 -5.30 5.67 6.70
CA ILE A 64 -4.46 4.85 5.82
C ILE A 64 -4.18 5.64 4.54
N PHE A 65 -2.91 5.84 4.25
CA PHE A 65 -2.41 6.54 3.07
C PHE A 65 -1.66 5.58 2.16
N GLY A 66 -1.75 5.81 0.85
CA GLY A 66 -1.02 5.08 -0.18
C GLY A 66 -0.23 5.99 -1.09
N LYS A 67 0.90 5.48 -1.59
CA LYS A 67 1.70 6.13 -2.62
C LYS A 67 2.24 5.07 -3.56
N THR A 68 1.94 5.17 -4.85
CA THR A 68 2.54 4.30 -5.86
C THR A 68 3.98 4.73 -6.10
N ARG A 69 4.91 3.78 -6.01
CA ARG A 69 6.28 3.96 -6.53
C ARG A 69 6.13 3.87 -8.05
N ARG A 70 6.35 4.96 -8.77
CA ARG A 70 6.20 4.96 -10.24
C ARG A 70 6.91 3.75 -10.82
N ALA A 71 6.23 3.05 -11.74
CA ALA A 71 6.77 1.94 -12.51
C ALA A 71 8.11 2.32 -13.18
N PRO A 72 8.95 1.33 -13.55
CA PRO A 72 10.26 1.56 -14.17
C PRO A 72 10.15 2.51 -15.37
N PRO A 73 11.23 3.23 -15.73
CA PRO A 73 11.23 4.07 -16.92
C PRO A 73 10.73 3.25 -18.12
N LEU A 74 9.88 3.89 -18.94
CA LEU A 74 9.30 3.33 -20.15
C LEU A 74 10.43 2.72 -20.98
N GLY A 75 10.59 1.40 -20.92
CA GLY A 75 11.59 0.69 -21.70
C GLY A 75 11.31 0.92 -23.18
N ASP A 76 12.35 1.27 -23.90
CA ASP A 76 12.42 1.41 -25.36
C ASP A 76 11.45 0.47 -26.07
N ARG A 77 10.31 1.01 -26.51
CA ARG A 77 9.56 0.42 -27.63
C ARG A 77 10.40 0.71 -28.87
N LYS A 78 11.29 -0.24 -29.19
CA LYS A 78 11.98 -0.28 -30.47
C LYS A 78 10.94 -0.61 -31.55
N ASP A 79 10.72 0.36 -32.43
CA ASP A 79 10.13 0.20 -33.77
C ASP A 79 10.97 -0.76 -34.61
#